data_AF-A0A0M6Y8E9-F1
#
_entry.id   AF-A0A0M6Y8E9-F1
#
_cell.length_a   1.000
_cell.length_b   1.000
_cell.length_c   1.000
_cell.angle_alpha   90.00
_cell.angle_beta   90.00
_cell.angle_gamma   90.00
#
_symmetry.space_group_name_H-M   'P 1'
#
loop_
_entity.id
_entity.type
_entity.pdbx_description
1 polymer ?
#
loop_
_entity_poly.entity_id
_entity_poly.type
_entity_poly.pdbx_seq_one_letter_code
_entity_poly.pdbx_strand_id
1 'polypeptide(L)'
;MNLLARAAPAIFVLLWSTGFVGSKLGAPYIDPMVFLTVRFVAVLPVLILLAMFLSKSWPKDPAAIAHCIFTGMLVHGIYLGGVFWAIKQGMPAGASSIIVGLQPVLTALIAVALLGETISRRHWLAMAIGAIGLAFVLGPKLDLAGSGITPVTIFVVLISVAAISLGTVYQKRFVQQTDLMAATVWQYVGALLVTIPLSLTESWQITWSGELIFAMAWLVLVLSVGAILLLMLLIREGAVSQVASLFYLVPVATAVESYFLFGESLTPVQIGGMVLVISAVLTIRKKPARS
;
A
#
# COMPACT_ATOMS: atom_id res chain seq x y z
N MET A 1 16.56 -20.90 -4.13
CA MET A 1 15.59 -19.85 -3.71
C MET A 1 15.08 -20.26 -2.35
N ASN A 2 15.49 -19.55 -1.29
CA ASN A 2 15.10 -19.89 0.08
C ASN A 2 13.57 -19.92 0.22
N LEU A 3 13.05 -20.83 1.05
CA LEU A 3 11.61 -20.97 1.31
C LEU A 3 10.96 -19.62 1.66
N LEU A 4 11.67 -18.79 2.44
CA LEU A 4 11.30 -17.43 2.80
C LEU A 4 11.07 -16.52 1.58
N ALA A 5 11.93 -16.59 0.56
CA ALA A 5 11.77 -15.79 -0.66
C ALA A 5 10.55 -16.22 -1.49
N ARG A 6 10.16 -17.51 -1.41
CA ARG A 6 8.93 -18.00 -2.06
C ARG A 6 7.67 -17.57 -1.31
N ALA A 7 7.73 -17.51 0.02
CA ALA A 7 6.62 -17.14 0.89
C ALA A 7 6.44 -15.61 1.01
N ALA A 8 7.49 -14.82 0.80
CA ALA A 8 7.48 -13.37 0.99
C ALA A 8 6.30 -12.64 0.33
N PRO A 9 5.87 -12.94 -0.92
CA PRO A 9 4.70 -12.31 -1.51
C PRO A 9 3.39 -12.60 -0.78
N ALA A 10 3.20 -13.84 -0.30
CA ALA A 10 2.00 -14.22 0.43
C ALA A 10 1.98 -13.60 1.83
N ILE A 11 3.13 -13.61 2.52
CA ILE A 11 3.30 -12.92 3.80
C ILE A 11 3.04 -11.43 3.63
N PHE A 12 3.61 -10.81 2.59
CA PHE A 12 3.38 -9.41 2.28
C PHE A 12 1.89 -9.11 2.13
N VAL A 13 1.16 -9.89 1.32
CA VAL A 13 -0.29 -9.68 1.11
C VAL A 13 -1.05 -9.77 2.43
N LEU A 14 -0.78 -10.81 3.23
CA LEU A 14 -1.43 -11.02 4.54
C LEU A 14 -1.15 -9.89 5.52
N LEU A 15 0.12 -9.48 5.64
CA LEU A 15 0.46 -8.37 6.53
C LEU A 15 -0.18 -7.07 6.00
N TRP A 16 -0.11 -6.82 4.69
CA TRP A 16 -0.62 -5.59 4.09
C TRP A 16 -2.15 -5.44 4.24
N SER A 17 -2.92 -6.51 4.08
CA SER A 17 -4.39 -6.50 4.24
C SER A 17 -4.83 -6.12 5.64
N THR A 18 -4.07 -6.47 6.68
CA THR A 18 -4.37 -6.05 8.05
C THR A 18 -4.30 -4.54 8.27
N GLY A 19 -3.74 -3.77 7.33
CA GLY A 19 -3.76 -2.31 7.38
C GLY A 19 -5.16 -1.73 7.39
N PHE A 20 -6.11 -2.37 6.70
CA PHE A 20 -7.51 -1.97 6.73
C PHE A 20 -8.12 -2.17 8.12
N VAL A 21 -7.82 -3.31 8.75
CA VAL A 21 -8.27 -3.65 10.12
C VAL A 21 -7.78 -2.60 11.11
N GLY A 22 -6.47 -2.30 11.10
CA GLY A 22 -5.89 -1.28 11.98
C GLY A 22 -6.46 0.12 11.75
N SER A 23 -6.70 0.49 10.48
CA SER A 23 -7.28 1.80 10.15
C SER A 23 -8.74 1.90 10.61
N LYS A 24 -9.53 0.84 10.43
CA LYS A 24 -10.93 0.76 10.88
C LYS A 24 -11.04 0.82 12.41
N LEU A 25 -10.12 0.15 13.13
CA LEU A 25 -10.06 0.19 14.59
C LEU A 25 -9.63 1.56 15.13
N GLY A 26 -8.71 2.25 14.45
CA GLY A 26 -8.21 3.56 14.88
C GLY A 26 -9.15 4.73 14.54
N ALA A 27 -9.87 4.65 13.41
CA ALA A 27 -10.66 5.76 12.87
C ALA A 27 -11.65 6.44 13.84
N PRO A 28 -12.30 5.75 14.79
CA PRO A 28 -13.21 6.42 15.74
C PRO A 28 -12.53 7.34 16.75
N TYR A 29 -11.21 7.24 16.91
CA TYR A 29 -10.49 7.82 18.05
C TYR A 29 -9.57 8.99 17.69
N ILE A 30 -9.31 9.22 16.40
CA ILE A 30 -8.25 10.12 15.95
C ILE A 30 -8.48 10.52 14.49
N ASP A 31 -8.22 11.79 14.20
CA ASP A 31 -8.33 12.33 12.86
C ASP A 31 -7.31 11.66 11.88
N PRO A 32 -7.65 11.48 10.59
CA PRO A 32 -6.86 10.67 9.66
C PRO A 32 -5.42 11.16 9.39
N MET A 33 -5.16 12.46 9.21
CA MET A 33 -3.79 12.96 9.01
C MET A 33 -3.00 12.94 10.31
N VAL A 34 -3.63 13.25 11.44
CA VAL A 34 -3.01 13.11 12.78
C VAL A 34 -2.63 11.65 13.01
N PHE A 35 -3.49 10.69 12.66
CA PHE A 35 -3.20 9.25 12.76
C PHE A 35 -1.95 8.85 11.96
N LEU A 36 -1.86 9.28 10.70
CA LEU A 36 -0.69 9.00 9.85
C LEU A 36 0.57 9.66 10.41
N THR A 37 0.49 10.91 10.85
CA THR A 37 1.62 11.62 11.46
C THR A 37 2.10 10.93 12.74
N VAL A 38 1.21 10.61 13.68
CA VAL A 38 1.55 9.89 14.91
C VAL A 38 2.18 8.53 14.59
N ARG A 39 1.60 7.79 13.64
CA ARG A 39 2.14 6.52 13.17
C ARG A 39 3.56 6.68 12.62
N PHE A 40 3.81 7.64 11.74
CA PHE A 40 5.13 7.82 11.11
C PHE A 40 6.18 8.35 12.08
N VAL A 41 5.79 9.22 13.02
CA VAL A 41 6.65 9.63 14.15
C VAL A 41 7.02 8.43 15.00
N ALA A 42 6.08 7.52 15.31
CA ALA A 42 6.34 6.33 16.11
C ALA A 42 7.19 5.28 15.37
N VAL A 43 7.12 5.22 14.04
CA VAL A 43 7.93 4.31 13.22
C VAL A 43 9.41 4.69 13.21
N LEU A 44 9.73 5.99 13.16
CA LEU A 44 11.11 6.46 13.06
C LEU A 44 12.04 5.94 14.17
N PRO A 45 11.75 6.05 15.48
CA PRO A 45 12.66 5.55 16.51
C PRO A 45 12.85 4.04 16.42
N VAL A 46 11.81 3.28 16.06
CA VAL A 46 11.89 1.83 15.86
C VAL A 46 12.82 1.51 14.68
N LEU A 47 12.62 2.14 13.53
CA LEU A 47 13.44 1.91 12.34
C LEU A 47 14.87 2.40 12.52
N ILE A 48 15.09 3.55 13.18
CA ILE A 48 16.42 4.07 13.46
C ILE A 48 17.17 3.08 14.36
N LEU A 49 16.53 2.59 15.43
CA LEU A 49 17.12 1.60 16.32
C LEU A 49 17.47 0.32 15.55
N LEU A 50 16.54 -0.23 14.76
CA LEU A 50 16.81 -1.41 13.94
C LEU A 50 17.91 -1.16 12.91
N ALA A 51 17.93 0.00 12.25
CA ALA A 51 18.93 0.38 11.26
C ALA A 51 20.33 0.53 11.89
N MET A 52 20.44 1.02 13.13
CA MET A 52 21.72 1.12 13.83
C MET A 52 22.39 -0.25 14.03
N PHE A 53 21.60 -1.31 14.21
CA PHE A 53 22.13 -2.67 14.45
C PHE A 53 22.17 -3.54 13.19
N LEU A 54 21.26 -3.34 12.24
CA LEU A 54 21.03 -4.24 11.12
C LEU A 54 21.42 -3.66 9.76
N SER A 55 21.49 -2.32 9.62
CA SER A 55 21.91 -1.70 8.36
C SER A 55 23.42 -1.86 8.16
N LYS A 56 23.81 -2.24 6.96
CA LYS A 56 25.24 -2.34 6.59
C LYS A 56 25.84 -0.99 6.21
N SER A 57 25.00 -0.07 5.75
CA SER A 57 25.46 1.25 5.30
C SER A 57 24.32 2.27 5.36
N TRP A 58 24.66 3.48 5.80
CA TRP A 58 23.77 4.63 5.70
C TRP A 58 24.11 5.44 4.46
N PRO A 59 23.10 5.93 3.69
CA PRO A 59 23.38 6.80 2.56
C PRO A 59 24.05 8.07 3.06
N LYS A 60 25.23 8.38 2.51
CA LYS A 60 25.99 9.61 2.81
C LYS A 60 25.84 10.67 1.72
N ASP A 61 25.49 10.24 0.52
CA ASP A 61 25.27 11.11 -0.62
C ASP A 61 23.91 11.84 -0.46
N PRO A 62 23.90 13.19 -0.46
CA PRO A 62 22.66 13.97 -0.40
C PRO A 62 21.66 13.61 -1.49
N ALA A 63 22.11 13.23 -2.70
CA ALA A 63 21.19 12.82 -3.77
C ALA A 63 20.50 11.49 -3.43
N ALA A 64 21.24 10.50 -2.94
CA ALA A 64 20.66 9.24 -2.45
C ALA A 64 19.64 9.45 -1.33
N ILE A 65 19.92 10.37 -0.39
CA ILE A 65 18.98 10.74 0.69
C ILE A 65 17.72 11.38 0.09
N ALA A 66 17.88 12.35 -0.82
CA ALA A 66 16.76 13.01 -1.48
C ALA A 66 15.87 12.03 -2.25
N HIS A 67 16.46 11.04 -2.93
CA HIS A 67 15.70 9.97 -3.60
C HIS A 67 14.87 9.13 -2.63
N CYS A 68 15.40 8.82 -1.45
CA CYS A 68 14.67 8.10 -0.40
C CYS A 68 13.50 8.95 0.15
N ILE A 69 13.77 10.22 0.46
CA ILE A 69 12.75 11.17 0.94
C ILE A 69 11.62 11.30 -0.10
N PHE A 70 11.95 11.56 -1.36
CA PHE A 70 10.97 11.71 -2.43
C PHE A 70 10.13 10.44 -2.63
N THR A 71 10.76 9.26 -2.57
CA THR A 71 10.03 7.99 -2.59
C THR A 71 9.05 7.90 -1.43
N GLY A 72 9.46 8.29 -0.23
CA GLY A 72 8.62 8.28 0.95
C GLY A 72 7.44 9.25 0.88
N MET A 73 7.66 10.45 0.34
CA MET A 73 6.60 11.41 0.06
C MET A 73 5.53 10.80 -0.85
N LEU A 74 5.93 10.05 -1.87
CA LEU A 74 4.99 9.41 -2.82
C LEU A 74 4.27 8.20 -2.21
N VAL A 75 5.03 7.23 -1.69
CA VAL A 75 4.52 5.92 -1.26
C VAL A 75 3.78 5.99 0.07
N HIS A 76 4.18 6.88 0.98
CA HIS A 76 3.58 6.98 2.30
C HIS A 76 2.79 8.27 2.48
N GLY A 77 3.35 9.42 2.10
CA GLY A 77 2.73 10.72 2.30
C GLY A 77 1.50 10.94 1.44
N ILE A 78 1.68 11.14 0.13
CA ILE A 78 0.64 11.50 -0.84
C ILE A 78 -0.34 10.35 -1.05
N TYR A 79 0.16 9.11 -1.13
CA TYR A 79 -0.70 7.94 -1.28
C TYR A 79 -1.63 7.76 -0.07
N LEU A 80 -1.10 7.49 1.13
CA LEU A 80 -1.94 7.24 2.29
C LEU A 80 -2.70 8.50 2.71
N GLY A 81 -2.05 9.67 2.65
CA GLY A 81 -2.66 10.95 2.95
C GLY A 81 -3.89 11.25 2.09
N GLY A 82 -3.77 11.13 0.76
CA GLY A 82 -4.91 11.41 -0.12
C GLY A 82 -6.05 10.39 0.02
N VAL A 83 -5.74 9.10 0.21
CA VAL A 83 -6.79 8.08 0.46
C VAL A 83 -7.51 8.34 1.78
N PHE A 84 -6.77 8.61 2.86
CA PHE A 84 -7.34 8.89 4.19
C PHE A 84 -8.14 10.19 4.17
N TRP A 85 -7.66 11.21 3.47
CA TRP A 85 -8.37 12.47 3.29
C TRP A 85 -9.68 12.25 2.53
N ALA A 86 -9.69 11.50 1.42
CA ALA A 86 -10.91 11.23 0.67
C ALA A 86 -11.95 10.49 1.52
N ILE A 87 -11.51 9.53 2.35
CA ILE A 87 -12.39 8.84 3.30
C ILE A 87 -12.94 9.82 4.35
N LYS A 88 -12.13 10.75 4.85
CA LYS A 88 -12.58 11.82 5.75
C LYS A 88 -13.68 12.68 5.14
N GLN A 89 -13.57 12.97 3.83
CA GLN A 89 -14.60 13.71 3.07
C GLN A 89 -15.87 12.88 2.77
N GLY A 90 -15.99 11.69 3.36
CA GLY A 90 -17.15 10.82 3.24
C GLY A 90 -17.08 9.81 2.09
N MET A 91 -15.97 9.74 1.35
CA MET A 91 -15.81 8.70 0.32
C MET A 91 -15.78 7.31 0.99
N PRO A 92 -16.64 6.36 0.57
CA PRO A 92 -16.58 5.01 1.12
C PRO A 92 -15.21 4.37 0.88
N ALA A 93 -14.66 3.70 1.90
CA ALA A 93 -13.36 3.03 1.79
C ALA A 93 -13.33 1.95 0.69
N GLY A 94 -14.48 1.32 0.41
CA GLY A 94 -14.62 0.40 -0.72
C GLY A 94 -14.46 1.10 -2.07
N ALA A 95 -15.01 2.31 -2.22
CA ALA A 95 -14.90 3.09 -3.46
C ALA A 95 -13.46 3.53 -3.71
N SER A 96 -12.78 4.06 -2.69
CA SER A 96 -11.36 4.43 -2.81
C SER A 96 -10.50 3.20 -3.12
N SER A 97 -10.78 2.05 -2.51
CA SER A 97 -10.05 0.79 -2.76
C SER A 97 -10.20 0.27 -4.20
N ILE A 98 -11.35 0.46 -4.85
CA ILE A 98 -11.53 0.11 -6.28
C ILE A 98 -10.64 0.98 -7.16
N ILE A 99 -10.59 2.30 -6.89
CA ILE A 99 -9.73 3.23 -7.62
C ILE A 99 -8.26 2.86 -7.38
N VAL A 100 -7.89 2.53 -6.14
CA VAL A 100 -6.54 2.02 -5.78
C VAL A 100 -6.20 0.72 -6.50
N GLY A 101 -7.21 -0.09 -6.85
CA GLY A 101 -7.07 -1.23 -7.76
C GLY A 101 -6.51 -0.92 -9.14
N LEU A 102 -6.44 0.34 -9.56
CA LEU A 102 -5.76 0.76 -10.80
C LEU A 102 -4.23 0.77 -10.65
N GLN A 103 -3.71 0.74 -9.42
CA GLN A 103 -2.27 0.79 -9.13
C GLN A 103 -1.45 -0.20 -9.96
N PRO A 104 -1.81 -1.50 -10.10
CA PRO A 104 -0.97 -2.45 -10.83
C PRO A 104 -0.83 -2.09 -12.32
N VAL A 105 -1.92 -1.63 -12.94
CA VAL A 105 -1.94 -1.17 -14.34
C VAL A 105 -1.09 0.08 -14.50
N LEU A 106 -1.27 1.10 -13.64
CA LEU A 106 -0.48 2.33 -13.72
C LEU A 106 1.00 2.06 -13.44
N THR A 107 1.31 1.23 -12.45
CA THR A 107 2.70 0.84 -12.12
C THR A 107 3.35 0.11 -13.29
N ALA A 108 2.62 -0.80 -13.95
CA ALA A 108 3.09 -1.49 -15.14
C ALA A 108 3.41 -0.51 -16.30
N LEU A 109 2.53 0.45 -16.57
CA LEU A 109 2.76 1.47 -17.59
C LEU A 109 4.00 2.32 -17.28
N ILE A 110 4.14 2.78 -16.03
CA ILE A 110 5.28 3.58 -15.58
C ILE A 110 6.57 2.74 -15.62
N ALA A 111 6.52 1.46 -15.26
CA ALA A 111 7.68 0.56 -15.32
C ALA A 111 8.13 0.29 -16.76
N VAL A 112 7.21 0.14 -17.72
CA VAL A 112 7.55 0.06 -19.15
C VAL A 112 8.27 1.34 -19.58
N ALA A 113 7.73 2.52 -19.25
CA ALA A 113 8.27 3.80 -19.68
C ALA A 113 9.61 4.16 -19.02
N LEU A 114 9.77 3.91 -17.72
CA LEU A 114 10.92 4.36 -16.93
C LEU A 114 11.95 3.26 -16.66
N LEU A 115 11.60 1.98 -16.71
CA LEU A 115 12.53 0.88 -16.45
C LEU A 115 12.78 0.02 -17.70
N GLY A 116 12.01 0.23 -18.78
CA GLY A 116 12.09 -0.62 -19.97
C GLY A 116 11.58 -2.04 -19.73
N GLU A 117 10.69 -2.25 -18.74
CA GLU A 117 10.12 -3.57 -18.49
C GLU A 117 9.31 -4.05 -19.71
N THR A 118 9.56 -5.28 -20.15
CA THR A 118 8.74 -5.91 -21.19
C THR A 118 7.61 -6.72 -20.55
N ILE A 119 6.37 -6.28 -20.77
CA ILE A 119 5.18 -6.92 -20.19
C ILE A 119 4.44 -7.71 -21.27
N SER A 120 4.28 -9.02 -21.04
CA SER A 120 3.58 -9.89 -21.99
C SER A 120 2.09 -9.55 -22.12
N ARG A 121 1.49 -9.84 -23.27
CA ARG A 121 0.03 -9.71 -23.48
C ARG A 121 -0.79 -10.47 -22.43
N ARG A 122 -0.27 -11.63 -21.99
CA ARG A 122 -0.89 -12.43 -20.93
C ARG A 122 -0.93 -11.71 -19.58
N HIS A 123 0.13 -10.96 -19.24
CA HIS A 123 0.18 -10.16 -18.03
C HIS A 123 -0.84 -9.01 -18.11
N TRP A 124 -0.92 -8.30 -19.24
CA TRP A 124 -1.95 -7.27 -19.46
C TRP A 124 -3.38 -7.79 -19.29
N LEU A 125 -3.69 -8.93 -19.93
CA LEU A 125 -5.01 -9.55 -19.80
C LEU A 125 -5.30 -9.97 -18.36
N ALA A 126 -4.31 -10.53 -17.66
CA ALA A 126 -4.46 -10.89 -16.26
C ALA A 126 -4.72 -9.66 -15.37
N MET A 127 -4.06 -8.52 -15.60
CA MET A 127 -4.36 -7.29 -14.85
C MET A 127 -5.78 -6.78 -15.11
N ALA A 128 -6.26 -6.84 -16.36
CA ALA A 128 -7.63 -6.47 -16.69
C ALA A 128 -8.64 -7.39 -15.96
N ILE A 129 -8.41 -8.71 -15.96
CA ILE A 129 -9.24 -9.68 -15.22
C ILE A 129 -9.18 -9.41 -13.72
N GLY A 130 -8.01 -9.09 -13.17
CA GLY A 130 -7.83 -8.73 -11.76
C GLY A 130 -8.61 -7.49 -11.37
N ALA A 131 -8.59 -6.44 -12.21
CA ALA A 131 -9.37 -5.23 -12.00
C ALA A 131 -10.89 -5.49 -12.02
N ILE A 132 -11.37 -6.31 -12.96
CA ILE A 132 -12.78 -6.72 -13.03
C ILE A 132 -13.17 -7.53 -11.78
N GLY A 133 -12.33 -8.50 -11.40
CA GLY A 133 -12.57 -9.30 -10.20
C GLY A 133 -12.61 -8.44 -8.94
N LEU A 134 -11.75 -7.42 -8.83
CA LEU A 134 -11.77 -6.47 -7.74
C LEU A 134 -13.08 -5.68 -7.67
N ALA A 135 -13.61 -5.25 -8.81
CA ALA A 135 -14.91 -4.60 -8.88
C ALA A 135 -16.04 -5.52 -8.38
N PHE A 136 -15.95 -6.83 -8.60
CA PHE A 136 -16.93 -7.80 -8.05
C PHE A 136 -16.77 -8.02 -6.54
N VAL A 137 -15.54 -7.97 -6.02
CA VAL A 137 -15.27 -8.10 -4.56
C VAL A 137 -15.81 -6.89 -3.79
N LEU A 138 -15.60 -5.69 -4.33
CA LEU A 138 -15.89 -4.43 -3.62
C LEU A 138 -17.22 -3.79 -4.01
N GLY A 139 -17.69 -4.02 -5.24
CA GLY A 139 -18.92 -3.44 -5.80
C GLY A 139 -20.16 -3.62 -4.94
N PRO A 140 -20.46 -4.82 -4.42
CA PRO A 140 -21.63 -5.04 -3.57
C PRO A 140 -21.66 -4.24 -2.27
N LYS A 141 -20.51 -3.70 -1.83
CA LYS A 141 -20.36 -2.86 -0.63
C LYS A 141 -20.34 -1.36 -0.94
N LEU A 142 -20.51 -0.97 -2.20
CA LEU A 142 -20.61 0.43 -2.58
C LEU A 142 -22.02 0.94 -2.28
N ASP A 143 -22.15 1.67 -1.18
CA ASP A 143 -23.26 2.61 -1.04
C ASP A 143 -22.92 3.85 -1.87
N LEU A 144 -23.67 4.08 -2.95
CA LEU A 144 -23.45 5.21 -3.87
C LEU A 144 -24.32 6.41 -3.47
N ALA A 145 -25.39 6.21 -2.71
CA ALA A 145 -26.33 7.28 -2.36
C ALA A 145 -25.76 8.14 -1.23
N GLY A 146 -25.56 9.45 -1.48
CA GLY A 146 -24.99 10.37 -0.47
C GLY A 146 -23.54 10.05 -0.08
N SER A 147 -22.90 9.12 -0.79
CA SER A 147 -21.50 8.77 -0.62
C SER A 147 -20.64 9.98 -0.97
N GLY A 148 -19.63 10.32 -0.17
CA GLY A 148 -18.71 11.44 -0.44
C GLY A 148 -17.84 11.26 -1.69
N ILE A 149 -18.29 10.44 -2.66
CA ILE A 149 -17.76 10.27 -4.00
C ILE A 149 -18.08 11.53 -4.81
N THR A 150 -17.19 12.50 -4.70
CA THR A 150 -17.20 13.74 -5.48
C THR A 150 -16.07 13.74 -6.51
N PRO A 151 -16.13 14.57 -7.57
CA PRO A 151 -15.02 14.72 -8.51
C PRO A 151 -13.68 15.03 -7.82
N VAL A 152 -13.71 15.81 -6.72
CA VAL A 152 -12.53 16.16 -5.93
C VAL A 152 -11.96 14.92 -5.23
N THR A 153 -12.79 14.14 -4.52
CA THR A 153 -12.30 12.92 -3.84
C THR A 153 -11.77 11.88 -4.83
N ILE A 154 -12.44 11.70 -5.98
CA ILE A 154 -11.95 10.81 -7.05
C ILE A 154 -10.60 11.31 -7.56
N PHE A 155 -10.46 12.60 -7.84
CA PHE A 155 -9.21 13.18 -8.31
C PHE A 155 -8.08 12.99 -7.29
N VAL A 156 -8.32 13.25 -6.00
CA VAL A 156 -7.33 13.04 -4.95
C VAL A 156 -6.91 11.57 -4.86
N VAL A 157 -7.85 10.62 -4.91
CA VAL A 157 -7.50 9.19 -4.91
C VAL A 157 -6.72 8.82 -6.18
N LEU A 158 -7.08 9.32 -7.35
CA LEU A 158 -6.28 9.09 -8.57
C LEU A 158 -4.85 9.61 -8.44
N ILE A 159 -4.65 10.78 -7.83
CA ILE A 159 -3.33 11.31 -7.50
C ILE A 159 -2.60 10.39 -6.51
N SER A 160 -3.28 9.88 -5.48
CA SER A 160 -2.71 8.90 -4.55
C SER A 160 -2.23 7.63 -5.25
N VAL A 161 -3.03 7.10 -6.18
CA VAL A 161 -2.67 5.89 -6.95
C VAL A 161 -1.51 6.16 -7.90
N ALA A 162 -1.51 7.32 -8.57
CA ALA A 162 -0.38 7.75 -9.39
C ALA A 162 0.90 7.90 -8.54
N ALA A 163 0.78 8.46 -7.34
CA ALA A 163 1.90 8.66 -6.43
C ALA A 163 2.52 7.33 -5.99
N ILE A 164 1.75 6.35 -5.50
CA ILE A 164 2.31 5.05 -5.13
C ILE A 164 2.86 4.29 -6.36
N SER A 165 2.21 4.40 -7.52
CA SER A 165 2.69 3.76 -8.75
C SER A 165 4.02 4.33 -9.21
N LEU A 166 4.15 5.67 -9.22
CA LEU A 166 5.41 6.34 -9.53
C LEU A 166 6.46 6.05 -8.46
N GLY A 167 6.09 6.14 -7.17
CA GLY A 167 6.98 5.96 -6.04
C GLY A 167 7.60 4.56 -5.99
N THR A 168 6.82 3.52 -6.32
CA THR A 168 7.34 2.14 -6.39
C THR A 168 8.30 1.93 -7.55
N VAL A 169 8.05 2.53 -8.72
CA VAL A 169 9.00 2.51 -9.85
C VAL A 169 10.24 3.36 -9.55
N TYR A 170 10.06 4.51 -8.91
CA TYR A 170 11.14 5.42 -8.51
C TYR A 170 12.07 4.75 -7.49
N GLN A 171 11.49 4.05 -6.50
CA GLN A 171 12.21 3.22 -5.53
C GLN A 171 13.13 2.21 -6.24
N LYS A 172 12.59 1.49 -7.23
CA LYS A 172 13.37 0.53 -8.02
C LYS A 172 14.51 1.20 -8.76
N ARG A 173 14.25 2.35 -9.39
CA ARG A 173 15.22 3.03 -10.25
C ARG A 173 16.37 3.65 -9.46
N PHE A 174 16.06 4.39 -8.40
CA PHE A 174 17.02 5.30 -7.74
C PHE A 174 17.47 4.84 -6.35
N VAL A 175 16.68 4.04 -5.64
CA VAL A 175 16.93 3.70 -4.22
C VAL A 175 17.40 2.25 -4.04
N GLN A 176 17.39 1.44 -5.10
CA GLN A 176 17.73 0.00 -5.02
C GLN A 176 19.14 -0.29 -4.48
N GLN A 177 20.10 0.64 -4.59
CA GLN A 177 21.47 0.46 -4.11
C GLN A 177 21.67 0.89 -2.65
N THR A 178 20.74 1.66 -2.08
CA THR A 178 20.77 2.06 -0.67
C THR A 178 20.41 0.88 0.22
N ASP A 179 20.96 0.75 1.42
CA ASP A 179 20.46 -0.24 2.39
C ASP A 179 18.95 -0.08 2.61
N LEU A 180 18.20 -1.18 2.62
CA LEU A 180 16.73 -1.15 2.69
C LEU A 180 16.24 -0.43 3.95
N MET A 181 16.84 -0.75 5.11
CA MET A 181 16.41 -0.20 6.39
C MET A 181 16.72 1.29 6.47
N ALA A 182 17.94 1.68 6.09
CA ALA A 182 18.35 3.08 6.09
C ALA A 182 17.54 3.91 5.07
N ALA A 183 17.23 3.35 3.90
CA ALA A 183 16.35 3.99 2.93
C ALA A 183 14.94 4.22 3.49
N THR A 184 14.37 3.21 4.17
CA THR A 184 13.03 3.32 4.76
C THR A 184 12.96 4.36 5.88
N VAL A 185 14.02 4.56 6.66
CA VAL A 185 14.10 5.69 7.62
C VAL A 185 13.86 7.03 6.90
N TRP A 186 14.62 7.30 5.84
CA TRP A 186 14.48 8.53 5.06
C TRP A 186 13.15 8.62 4.31
N GLN A 187 12.56 7.50 3.90
CA GLN A 187 11.21 7.47 3.34
C GLN A 187 10.17 7.94 4.38
N TYR A 188 10.26 7.51 5.65
CA TYR A 188 9.36 7.99 6.69
C TYR A 188 9.59 9.46 7.05
N VAL A 189 10.81 9.98 6.93
CA VAL A 189 11.06 11.43 6.98
C VAL A 189 10.29 12.13 5.85
N GLY A 190 10.39 11.63 4.62
CA GLY A 190 9.61 12.16 3.49
C GLY A 190 8.10 12.06 3.67
N ALA A 191 7.61 10.99 4.29
CA ALA A 191 6.20 10.84 4.63
C ALA A 191 5.74 11.96 5.57
N LEU A 192 6.53 12.25 6.62
CA LEU A 192 6.24 13.31 7.58
C LEU A 192 6.28 14.71 6.98
N LEU A 193 7.14 14.97 5.99
CA LEU A 193 7.14 16.24 5.25
C LEU A 193 5.80 16.51 4.55
N VAL A 194 5.04 15.46 4.23
CA VAL A 194 3.69 15.57 3.67
C VAL A 194 2.63 15.59 4.77
N THR A 195 2.68 14.66 5.73
CA THR A 195 1.58 14.50 6.69
C THR A 195 1.58 15.53 7.80
N ILE A 196 2.73 16.05 8.24
CA ILE A 196 2.78 17.07 9.30
C ILE A 196 2.01 18.33 8.87
N PRO A 197 2.30 18.98 7.73
CA PRO A 197 1.55 20.16 7.30
C PRO A 197 0.06 19.90 7.15
N LEU A 198 -0.33 18.74 6.61
CA LEU A 198 -1.74 18.40 6.44
C LEU A 198 -2.44 18.15 7.78
N SER A 199 -1.77 17.55 8.75
CA SER A 199 -2.32 17.31 10.08
C SER A 199 -2.58 18.59 10.87
N LEU A 200 -1.93 19.71 10.53
CA LEU A 200 -2.22 21.01 11.16
C LEU A 200 -3.62 21.52 10.83
N THR A 201 -4.28 20.97 9.81
CA THR A 201 -5.66 21.31 9.44
C THR A 201 -6.72 20.53 10.23
N GLU A 202 -6.28 19.63 11.11
CA GLU A 202 -7.13 18.73 11.90
C GLU A 202 -7.09 19.08 13.39
N SER A 203 -8.00 18.49 14.18
CA SER A 203 -8.25 18.92 15.56
C SER A 203 -7.14 18.53 16.54
N TRP A 204 -6.29 17.55 16.17
CA TRP A 204 -5.35 16.86 17.08
C TRP A 204 -6.01 16.26 18.32
N GLN A 205 -7.33 16.10 18.32
CA GLN A 205 -8.02 15.37 19.38
C GLN A 205 -7.76 13.88 19.19
N ILE A 206 -7.19 13.27 20.24
CA ILE A 206 -6.88 11.85 20.29
C ILE A 206 -7.56 11.27 21.52
N THR A 207 -8.52 10.38 21.30
CA THR A 207 -9.14 9.59 22.36
C THR A 207 -8.36 8.30 22.55
N TRP A 208 -7.42 8.30 23.50
CA TRP A 208 -6.60 7.11 23.77
C TRP A 208 -7.45 5.96 24.31
N SER A 209 -7.55 4.90 23.52
CA SER A 209 -8.25 3.65 23.84
C SER A 209 -7.31 2.45 23.68
N GLY A 210 -7.67 1.30 24.26
CA GLY A 210 -6.91 0.07 24.07
C GLY A 210 -6.87 -0.35 22.60
N GLU A 211 -7.97 -0.13 21.89
CA GLU A 211 -8.14 -0.37 20.46
C GLU A 211 -7.21 0.50 19.62
N LEU A 212 -7.13 1.81 19.92
CA LEU A 212 -6.23 2.73 19.21
C LEU A 212 -4.77 2.37 19.47
N ILE A 213 -4.40 2.07 20.72
CA ILE A 213 -3.01 1.71 21.09
C ILE A 213 -2.61 0.42 20.37
N PHE A 214 -3.47 -0.61 20.40
CA PHE A 214 -3.23 -1.87 19.71
C PHE A 214 -3.11 -1.67 18.19
N ALA A 215 -4.06 -0.95 17.59
CA ALA A 215 -4.04 -0.66 16.16
C ALA A 215 -2.77 0.11 15.77
N MET A 216 -2.39 1.13 16.53
CA MET A 216 -1.19 1.92 16.29
C MET A 216 0.07 1.06 16.40
N ALA A 217 0.21 0.26 17.46
CA ALA A 217 1.35 -0.63 17.64
C ALA A 217 1.47 -1.65 16.49
N TRP A 218 0.35 -2.26 16.08
CA TRP A 218 0.32 -3.18 14.95
C TRP A 218 0.73 -2.49 13.64
N LEU A 219 0.16 -1.32 13.35
CA LEU A 219 0.46 -0.57 12.13
C LEU A 219 1.88 -0.02 12.10
N VAL A 220 2.48 0.27 13.25
CA VAL A 220 3.89 0.68 13.38
C VAL A 220 4.80 -0.52 13.16
N LEU A 221 4.65 -1.59 13.94
CA LEU A 221 5.60 -2.71 13.95
C LEU A 221 5.40 -3.66 12.76
N VAL A 222 4.17 -4.10 12.53
CA VAL A 222 3.88 -5.14 11.54
C VAL A 222 3.79 -4.52 10.15
N LEU A 223 3.04 -3.43 10.01
CA LEU A 223 2.78 -2.86 8.70
C LEU A 223 3.91 -1.93 8.23
N SER A 224 4.27 -0.93 9.03
CA SER A 224 5.25 0.08 8.65
C SER A 224 6.70 -0.40 8.68
N VAL A 225 7.04 -1.38 9.52
CA VAL A 225 8.37 -2.01 9.50
C VAL A 225 8.32 -3.30 8.70
N GLY A 226 7.57 -4.31 9.16
CA GLY A 226 7.56 -5.64 8.53
C GLY A 226 7.12 -5.64 7.06
N ALA A 227 5.88 -5.22 6.78
CA ALA A 227 5.32 -5.28 5.43
C ALA A 227 6.03 -4.33 4.45
N ILE A 228 6.46 -3.15 4.90
CA ILE A 228 7.22 -2.22 4.06
C ILE A 228 8.60 -2.74 3.73
N LEU A 229 9.36 -3.30 4.67
CA LEU A 229 10.65 -3.91 4.35
C LEU A 229 10.49 -5.09 3.37
N LEU A 230 9.44 -5.89 3.53
CA LEU A 230 9.08 -6.94 2.57
C LEU A 230 8.75 -6.35 1.19
N LEU A 231 7.97 -5.28 1.12
CA LEU A 231 7.67 -4.59 -0.14
C LEU A 231 8.94 -4.10 -0.82
N MET A 232 9.82 -3.42 -0.08
CA MET A 232 11.06 -2.88 -0.63
C MET A 232 12.01 -3.99 -1.09
N LEU A 233 12.05 -5.13 -0.38
CA LEU A 233 12.77 -6.33 -0.80
C LEU A 233 12.19 -6.91 -2.09
N LEU A 234 10.87 -7.09 -2.15
CA LEU A 234 10.16 -7.60 -3.33
C LEU A 234 10.38 -6.71 -4.55
N ILE A 235 10.32 -5.38 -4.38
CA ILE A 235 10.63 -4.41 -5.43
C ILE A 235 12.08 -4.59 -5.88
N ARG A 236 13.04 -4.69 -4.96
CA ARG A 236 14.45 -4.86 -5.30
C ARG A 236 14.72 -6.14 -6.10
N GLU A 237 14.14 -7.26 -5.70
CA GLU A 237 14.42 -8.57 -6.30
C GLU A 237 13.53 -8.89 -7.52
N GLY A 238 12.33 -8.32 -7.59
CA GLY A 238 11.32 -8.60 -8.61
C GLY A 238 11.17 -7.52 -9.68
N ALA A 239 10.39 -7.85 -10.72
CA ALA A 239 9.85 -6.85 -11.64
C ALA A 239 8.76 -6.04 -10.93
N VAL A 240 8.77 -4.73 -11.09
CA VAL A 240 7.87 -3.83 -10.35
C VAL A 240 6.42 -4.11 -10.71
N SER A 241 6.14 -4.40 -11.98
CA SER A 241 4.81 -4.82 -12.46
C SER A 241 4.28 -6.08 -11.73
N GLN A 242 5.14 -7.07 -11.49
CA GLN A 242 4.74 -8.30 -10.78
C GLN A 242 4.48 -8.03 -9.30
N VAL A 243 5.30 -7.21 -8.64
CA VAL A 243 5.11 -6.85 -7.23
C VAL A 243 3.83 -6.02 -7.06
N ALA A 244 3.57 -5.08 -7.96
CA ALA A 244 2.35 -4.29 -7.95
C ALA A 244 1.09 -5.16 -8.08
N SER A 245 1.13 -6.23 -8.87
CA SER A 245 -0.01 -7.15 -9.00
C SER A 245 -0.43 -7.83 -7.67
N LEU A 246 0.47 -7.91 -6.68
CA LEU A 246 0.15 -8.46 -5.36
C LEU A 246 -0.91 -7.60 -4.63
N PHE A 247 -0.97 -6.30 -4.93
CA PHE A 247 -1.97 -5.41 -4.34
C PHE A 247 -3.41 -5.77 -4.76
N TYR A 248 -3.61 -6.50 -5.87
CA TYR A 248 -4.94 -7.04 -6.18
C TYR A 248 -5.41 -8.07 -5.14
N LEU A 249 -4.49 -8.83 -4.53
CA LEU A 249 -4.83 -9.81 -3.51
C LEU A 249 -5.19 -9.17 -2.17
N VAL A 250 -4.80 -7.91 -1.94
CA VAL A 250 -5.03 -7.23 -0.66
C VAL A 250 -6.54 -7.13 -0.33
N PRO A 251 -7.42 -6.61 -1.22
CA PRO A 251 -8.85 -6.56 -0.92
C PRO A 251 -9.50 -7.95 -0.77
N VAL A 252 -8.97 -8.98 -1.44
CA VAL A 252 -9.40 -10.36 -1.26
C VAL A 252 -9.05 -10.84 0.16
N ALA A 253 -7.80 -10.66 0.59
CA ALA A 253 -7.35 -11.02 1.92
C ALA A 253 -8.11 -10.24 3.00
N THR A 254 -8.31 -8.94 2.82
CA THR A 254 -9.10 -8.10 3.74
C THR A 254 -10.55 -8.58 3.84
N ALA A 255 -11.19 -8.97 2.73
CA ALA A 255 -12.56 -9.48 2.78
C ALA A 255 -12.65 -10.82 3.53
N VAL A 256 -11.64 -11.69 3.40
CA VAL A 256 -11.54 -12.93 4.18
C VAL A 256 -11.28 -12.63 5.66
N GLU A 257 -10.36 -11.72 5.98
CA GLU A 257 -10.09 -11.28 7.35
C GLU A 257 -11.35 -10.69 8.00
N SER A 258 -12.09 -9.85 7.28
CA SER A 258 -13.33 -9.25 7.80
C SER A 258 -14.43 -10.28 8.04
N TYR A 259 -14.51 -11.35 7.23
CA TYR A 259 -15.43 -12.45 7.48
C TYR A 259 -15.13 -13.14 8.81
N PHE A 260 -13.86 -13.45 9.08
CA PHE A 260 -13.46 -14.15 10.31
C PHE A 260 -13.43 -13.26 11.55
N LEU A 261 -12.97 -12.01 11.42
CA LEU A 261 -12.75 -11.10 12.57
C LEU A 261 -14.00 -10.31 12.93
N PHE A 262 -14.82 -9.92 11.94
CA PHE A 262 -15.98 -9.05 12.14
C PHE A 262 -17.31 -9.74 11.82
N GLY A 263 -17.30 -11.01 11.39
CA GLY A 263 -18.52 -11.75 11.03
C GLY A 263 -19.21 -11.20 9.78
N GLU A 264 -18.52 -10.44 8.93
CA GLU A 264 -19.10 -9.89 7.70
C GLU A 264 -19.42 -11.01 6.71
N SER A 265 -20.62 -11.05 6.13
CA SER A 265 -20.99 -12.06 5.13
C SER A 265 -20.31 -11.84 3.78
N LEU A 266 -19.91 -12.93 3.11
CA LEU A 266 -19.42 -12.92 1.73
C LEU A 266 -20.52 -13.34 0.77
N THR A 267 -20.85 -12.49 -0.20
CA THR A 267 -21.85 -12.83 -1.22
C THR A 267 -21.22 -13.71 -2.32
N PRO A 268 -22.05 -14.48 -3.07
CA PRO A 268 -21.54 -15.28 -4.20
C PRO A 268 -20.79 -14.45 -5.26
N VAL A 269 -21.22 -13.20 -5.49
CA VAL A 269 -20.55 -12.27 -6.41
C VAL A 269 -19.14 -11.93 -5.91
N GLN A 270 -18.99 -11.67 -4.61
CA GLN A 270 -17.68 -11.41 -4.02
C GLN A 270 -16.77 -12.62 -4.12
N ILE A 271 -17.28 -13.82 -3.85
CA ILE A 271 -16.53 -15.07 -3.99
C ILE A 271 -16.07 -15.27 -5.45
N GLY A 272 -16.95 -15.05 -6.43
CA GLY A 272 -16.58 -15.07 -7.85
C GLY A 272 -15.49 -14.05 -8.19
N GLY A 273 -15.60 -12.83 -7.68
CA GLY A 273 -14.57 -11.79 -7.82
C GLY A 273 -13.22 -12.20 -7.22
N MET A 274 -13.22 -12.81 -6.04
CA MET A 274 -12.01 -13.33 -5.39
C MET A 274 -11.32 -14.38 -6.27
N VAL A 275 -12.08 -15.31 -6.84
CA VAL A 275 -11.54 -16.36 -7.74
C VAL A 275 -10.90 -15.74 -8.98
N LEU A 276 -11.52 -14.71 -9.58
CA LEU A 276 -10.96 -13.98 -10.73
C LEU A 276 -9.63 -13.31 -10.37
N VAL A 277 -9.60 -12.59 -9.24
CA VAL A 277 -8.40 -11.90 -8.74
C VAL A 277 -7.26 -12.87 -8.47
N ILE A 278 -7.53 -13.97 -7.75
CA ILE A 278 -6.52 -14.98 -7.42
C ILE A 278 -5.97 -15.60 -8.72
N SER A 279 -6.86 -15.97 -9.65
CA SER A 279 -6.47 -16.57 -10.92
C SER A 279 -5.62 -15.64 -11.78
N ALA A 280 -5.96 -14.34 -11.81
CA ALA A 280 -5.19 -13.30 -12.48
C ALA A 280 -3.76 -13.20 -11.93
N VAL A 281 -3.61 -13.06 -10.60
CA VAL A 281 -2.30 -12.89 -9.98
C VAL A 281 -1.45 -14.15 -10.09
N LEU A 282 -2.04 -15.34 -9.96
CA LEU A 282 -1.33 -16.61 -10.22
C LEU A 282 -0.85 -16.71 -11.67
N THR A 283 -1.61 -16.17 -12.61
CA THR A 283 -1.23 -16.13 -14.03
C THR A 283 -0.05 -15.21 -14.30
N ILE A 284 0.00 -14.05 -13.62
CA ILE A 284 1.12 -13.09 -13.72
C ILE A 284 2.43 -13.69 -13.18
N ARG A 285 2.35 -14.47 -12.11
CA ARG A 285 3.53 -15.04 -11.43
C ARG A 285 4.10 -16.31 -12.08
N LYS A 286 3.37 -16.97 -12.99
CA LYS A 286 3.91 -18.12 -13.73
C LYS A 286 5.03 -17.62 -14.65
N LYS A 287 6.26 -18.12 -14.46
CA LYS A 287 7.34 -17.90 -15.44
C LYS A 287 6.84 -18.34 -16.82
N PRO A 288 7.13 -17.60 -17.90
CA PRO A 288 6.85 -18.09 -19.25
C PRO A 288 7.44 -19.48 -19.40
N ALA A 289 6.67 -20.43 -19.94
CA ALA A 289 7.24 -21.69 -20.40
C ALA A 289 8.36 -21.31 -21.38
N ARG A 290 9.58 -21.79 -21.13
CA ARG A 290 10.67 -21.64 -22.10
C ARG A 290 10.19 -22.34 -23.37
N SER A 291 9.81 -21.55 -24.39
CA SER A 291 9.69 -22.01 -25.77
C SER A 291 11.04 -21.90 -26.43
#